data_AF-A0AA42RIF8-F1
#
_entry.id   AF-A0AA42RIF8-F1
#
_cell.length_a   1.000
_cell.length_b   1.000
_cell.length_c   1.000
_cell.angle_alpha   90.00
_cell.angle_beta   90.00
_cell.angle_gamma   90.00
#
_symmetry.space_group_name_H-M   'P 1'
#
loop_
_entity.id
_entity.type
_entity.pdbx_description
1 polymer ?
#
loop_
_entity_poly.entity_id
_entity_poly.type
_entity_poly.pdbx_seq_one_letter_code
_entity_poly.pdbx_strand_id
1 'polypeptide(L)'
;IKLKEMNKIKILFSIILAFTFYNCSSYKINYNRDKIINKYSDNYIVLLDNEKIQLENIYLDKDNIKNIIVDKKSKVINISQNKINELFELKNINLDSLSNGRRGWNKKKIELIVLNGIPINDSLVEKIKIDPNSIKSVQIVTENTLNTKMNGKRFDGDLLVITTK
;
A
#
# COMPACT_ATOMS: atom_id res chain seq x y z
N ILE A 1 40.93 32.86 37.39
CA ILE A 1 41.02 32.22 36.04
C ILE A 1 40.25 30.88 36.02
N LYS A 2 40.53 29.93 36.94
CA LYS A 2 39.86 28.61 37.02
C LYS A 2 38.32 28.61 37.07
N LEU A 3 37.69 29.53 37.84
CA LEU A 3 36.21 29.61 37.94
C LEU A 3 35.51 29.99 36.62
N LYS A 4 36.15 30.83 35.79
CA LYS A 4 35.59 31.28 34.51
C LYS A 4 35.64 30.15 33.46
N GLU A 5 36.67 29.30 33.52
CA GLU A 5 36.78 28.12 32.66
C GLU A 5 35.82 26.99 33.08
N MET A 6 35.66 26.75 34.39
CA MET A 6 34.66 25.79 34.88
C MET A 6 33.23 26.16 34.46
N ASN A 7 32.89 27.45 34.45
CA ASN A 7 31.57 27.90 33.98
C ASN A 7 31.41 27.76 32.46
N LYS A 8 32.49 27.96 31.67
CA LYS A 8 32.47 27.69 30.23
C LYS A 8 32.28 26.19 29.93
N ILE A 9 32.96 25.32 30.67
CA ILE A 9 32.83 23.85 30.53
C ILE A 9 31.42 23.39 30.90
N LYS A 10 30.84 23.92 31.99
CA LYS A 10 29.44 23.64 32.37
C LYS A 10 28.45 24.08 31.29
N ILE A 11 28.63 25.27 30.73
CA ILE A 11 27.77 25.78 29.63
C ILE A 11 27.91 24.91 28.38
N LEU A 12 29.14 24.54 28.00
CA LEU A 12 29.41 23.66 26.85
C LEU A 12 28.74 22.28 27.05
N PHE A 13 28.85 21.71 28.25
CA PHE A 13 28.23 20.43 28.57
C PHE A 13 26.69 20.51 28.53
N SER A 14 26.09 21.60 29.02
CA SER A 14 24.64 21.84 28.92
C SER A 14 24.15 21.98 27.47
N ILE A 15 24.95 22.63 26.60
CA ILE A 15 24.64 22.76 25.18
C ILE A 15 24.69 21.39 24.49
N ILE A 16 25.73 20.59 24.75
CA ILE A 16 25.86 19.23 24.20
C ILE A 16 24.71 18.34 24.67
N LEU A 17 24.34 18.43 25.95
CA LEU A 17 23.21 17.67 26.50
C LEU A 17 21.90 18.06 25.81
N ALA A 18 21.66 19.36 25.58
CA ALA A 18 20.47 19.85 24.89
C ALA A 18 20.34 19.26 23.47
N PHE A 19 21.43 19.19 22.70
CA PHE A 19 21.39 18.62 21.34
C PHE A 19 21.02 17.13 21.27
N THR A 20 21.23 16.36 22.35
CA THR A 20 20.91 14.92 22.37
C THR A 20 19.42 14.61 22.53
N PHE A 21 18.61 15.54 23.05
CA PHE A 21 17.18 15.32 23.33
C PHE A 21 16.23 15.71 22.18
N TYR A 22 16.69 16.47 21.18
CA TYR A 22 15.81 17.01 20.13
C TYR A 22 15.38 16.02 19.03
N ASN A 23 15.94 14.80 19.00
CA ASN A 23 15.73 13.88 17.87
C ASN A 23 14.70 12.75 18.14
N CYS A 24 13.91 12.82 19.21
CA CYS A 24 12.79 11.89 19.44
C CYS A 24 11.47 12.51 18.95
N SER A 25 11.16 12.32 17.66
CA SER A 25 9.97 12.89 17.01
C SER A 25 9.17 11.74 16.37
N SER A 26 8.32 11.11 17.17
CA SER A 26 7.24 10.26 16.65
C SER A 26 5.99 11.12 16.46
N TYR A 27 5.33 11.01 15.31
CA TYR A 27 4.13 11.79 15.00
C TYR A 27 3.10 10.97 14.24
N LYS A 28 1.84 11.37 14.38
CA LYS A 28 0.72 10.72 13.69
C LYS A 28 0.51 11.33 12.30
N ILE A 29 0.15 10.50 11.34
CA ILE A 29 -0.29 10.92 10.00
C ILE A 29 -1.62 10.27 9.64
N ASN A 30 -2.34 10.88 8.69
CA ASN A 30 -3.54 10.28 8.12
C ASN A 30 -3.17 9.24 7.07
N TYR A 31 -4.01 8.21 6.91
CA TYR A 31 -3.84 7.23 5.85
C TYR A 31 -4.02 7.88 4.48
N ASN A 32 -2.95 7.85 3.70
CA ASN A 32 -2.93 8.12 2.27
C ASN A 32 -1.82 7.27 1.67
N ARG A 33 -2.20 6.17 1.01
CA ARG A 33 -1.29 5.17 0.50
C ARG A 33 -0.19 5.76 -0.38
N ASP A 34 -0.56 6.54 -1.40
CA ASP A 34 0.39 7.09 -2.37
C ASP A 34 1.35 8.08 -1.72
N LYS A 35 0.87 8.93 -0.81
CA LYS A 35 1.74 9.83 -0.05
C LYS A 35 2.70 9.07 0.85
N ILE A 36 2.27 7.96 1.44
CA ILE A 36 3.14 7.16 2.30
C ILE A 36 4.22 6.48 1.46
N ILE A 37 3.83 5.84 0.36
CA ILE A 37 4.77 5.16 -0.54
C ILE A 37 5.81 6.16 -1.07
N ASN A 38 5.34 7.24 -1.71
CA ASN A 38 6.24 8.20 -2.36
C ASN A 38 7.18 8.93 -1.39
N LYS A 39 6.80 9.07 -0.12
CA LYS A 39 7.61 9.81 0.86
C LYS A 39 8.54 8.93 1.67
N TYR A 40 8.17 7.67 1.90
CA TYR A 40 8.81 6.86 2.93
C TYR A 40 9.33 5.50 2.46
N SER A 41 8.79 4.91 1.39
CA SER A 41 9.11 3.53 0.97
C SER A 41 10.60 3.26 0.76
N ASP A 42 11.36 4.25 0.29
CA ASP A 42 12.79 4.07 0.02
C ASP A 42 13.65 4.02 1.29
N ASN A 43 13.16 4.56 2.41
CA ASN A 43 13.98 4.89 3.57
C ASN A 43 13.42 4.41 4.90
N TYR A 44 12.18 3.93 4.93
CA TYR A 44 11.48 3.52 6.14
C TYR A 44 11.03 2.07 6.05
N ILE A 45 11.06 1.38 7.18
CA ILE A 45 10.41 0.08 7.33
C ILE A 45 8.94 0.34 7.63
N VAL A 46 8.05 -0.24 6.84
CA VAL A 46 6.60 -0.18 7.08
C VAL A 46 6.17 -1.46 7.81
N LEU A 47 5.55 -1.28 8.96
CA LEU A 47 4.93 -2.34 9.75
C LEU A 47 3.41 -2.16 9.72
N LEU A 48 2.68 -3.24 9.46
CA LEU A 48 1.24 -3.36 9.63
C LEU A 48 0.99 -4.25 10.83
N ASP A 49 0.39 -3.72 11.88
CA ASP A 49 0.13 -4.44 13.14
C ASP A 49 1.37 -5.17 13.70
N ASN A 50 2.53 -4.49 13.59
CA ASN A 50 3.88 -4.96 13.96
C ASN A 50 4.54 -5.97 13.02
N GLU A 51 3.90 -6.32 11.91
CA GLU A 51 4.49 -7.19 10.89
C GLU A 51 5.04 -6.37 9.72
N LYS A 52 6.26 -6.71 9.28
CA LYS A 52 6.89 -6.01 8.15
C LYS A 52 6.17 -6.31 6.85
N ILE A 53 5.84 -5.25 6.10
CA ILE A 53 5.14 -5.35 4.82
C ILE A 53 5.83 -4.55 3.71
N GLN A 54 5.47 -4.88 2.46
CA GLN A 54 5.74 -4.07 1.27
C GLN A 54 4.45 -3.34 0.89
N LEU A 55 4.31 -2.08 1.32
CA LEU A 55 3.07 -1.31 1.16
C LEU A 55 2.70 -1.10 -0.32
N GLU A 56 3.68 -1.13 -1.23
CA GLU A 56 3.52 -1.04 -2.69
C GLU A 56 2.64 -2.16 -3.25
N ASN A 57 2.59 -3.30 -2.56
CA ASN A 57 1.85 -4.47 -2.96
C ASN A 57 0.60 -4.70 -2.09
N ILE A 58 0.35 -3.84 -1.09
CA ILE A 58 -0.79 -4.00 -0.18
C ILE A 58 -1.80 -2.87 -0.34
N TYR A 59 -3.07 -3.24 -0.46
CA TYR A 59 -4.20 -2.33 -0.53
C TYR A 59 -5.06 -2.52 0.71
N LEU A 60 -5.04 -1.55 1.63
CA LEU A 60 -5.74 -1.62 2.91
C LEU A 60 -7.06 -0.85 2.86
N ASP A 61 -8.04 -1.30 3.63
CA ASP A 61 -9.25 -0.52 3.85
C ASP A 61 -8.92 0.69 4.74
N LYS A 62 -9.00 1.89 4.16
CA LYS A 62 -8.74 3.16 4.84
C LYS A 62 -9.62 3.32 6.08
N ASP A 63 -10.86 2.84 6.04
CA ASP A 63 -11.83 2.97 7.13
C ASP A 63 -11.49 2.06 8.32
N ASN A 64 -10.67 1.03 8.07
CA ASN A 64 -10.16 0.12 9.09
C ASN A 64 -8.81 0.56 9.69
N ILE A 65 -8.25 1.70 9.27
CA ILE A 65 -6.97 2.20 9.83
C ILE A 65 -7.24 2.97 11.12
N LYS A 66 -6.72 2.45 12.23
CA LYS A 66 -6.81 3.08 13.55
C LYS A 66 -5.90 4.30 13.65
N ASN A 67 -4.63 4.12 13.32
CA ASN A 67 -3.64 5.20 13.29
C ASN A 67 -2.42 4.81 12.46
N ILE A 68 -1.60 5.82 12.15
CA ILE A 68 -0.28 5.64 11.56
C ILE A 68 0.69 6.49 12.34
N ILE A 69 1.75 5.87 12.85
CA ILE A 69 2.81 6.52 13.62
C ILE A 69 4.10 6.43 12.83
N VAL A 70 4.70 7.59 12.56
CA VAL A 70 6.03 7.67 11.94
C VAL A 70 7.05 7.97 13.02
N ASP A 71 8.00 7.07 13.21
CA ASP A 71 9.18 7.29 14.03
C ASP A 71 10.37 7.67 13.14
N LYS A 72 10.80 8.93 13.22
CA LYS A 72 11.90 9.46 12.42
C LYS A 72 13.26 8.89 12.83
N LYS A 73 13.42 8.50 14.10
CA LYS A 73 14.70 8.04 14.66
C LYS A 73 14.96 6.61 14.22
N SER A 74 13.97 5.73 14.41
CA SER A 74 14.07 4.32 13.98
C SER A 74 13.77 4.12 12.49
N LYS A 75 13.26 5.16 11.81
CA LYS A 75 12.77 5.10 10.42
C LYS A 75 11.72 4.00 10.24
N VAL A 76 10.75 3.95 11.15
CA VAL A 76 9.66 2.98 11.12
C VAL A 76 8.32 3.71 10.94
N ILE A 77 7.46 3.13 10.12
CA ILE A 77 6.05 3.53 10.00
C ILE A 77 5.21 2.38 10.53
N ASN A 78 4.52 2.61 11.64
CA ASN A 78 3.57 1.67 12.19
C ASN A 78 2.17 2.04 11.74
N ILE A 79 1.55 1.18 10.95
CA ILE A 79 0.14 1.23 10.58
C ILE A 79 -0.59 0.25 11.51
N SER A 80 -1.58 0.74 12.26
CA SER A 80 -2.40 -0.13 13.11
C SER A 80 -3.83 -0.15 12.62
N GLN A 81 -4.44 -1.35 12.59
CA GLN A 81 -5.83 -1.53 12.20
C GLN A 81 -6.78 -1.50 13.41
N ASN A 82 -8.05 -1.16 13.18
CA ASN A 82 -9.11 -1.30 14.19
C ASN A 82 -9.41 -2.79 14.41
N LYS A 83 -9.42 -3.56 13.32
CA LYS A 83 -9.56 -5.02 13.30
C LYS A 83 -8.58 -5.59 12.29
N ILE A 84 -7.82 -6.62 12.67
CA ILE A 84 -6.97 -7.34 11.73
C ILE A 84 -7.86 -8.08 10.74
N ASN A 85 -7.75 -7.72 9.46
CA ASN A 85 -8.47 -8.36 8.37
C ASN A 85 -7.52 -9.30 7.62
N GLU A 86 -8.04 -10.43 7.17
CA GLU A 86 -7.32 -11.30 6.25
C GLU A 86 -7.23 -10.62 4.88
N LEU A 87 -6.01 -10.42 4.40
CA LEU A 87 -5.76 -9.89 3.06
C LEU A 87 -5.82 -11.04 2.06
N PHE A 88 -6.61 -10.88 1.00
CA PHE A 88 -6.64 -11.88 -0.07
C PHE A 88 -5.50 -11.62 -1.06
N GLU A 89 -4.88 -12.69 -1.56
CA GLU A 89 -3.84 -12.60 -2.59
C GLU A 89 -4.48 -12.51 -3.97
N LEU A 90 -4.01 -11.58 -4.81
CA LEU A 90 -4.61 -11.32 -6.12
C LEU A 90 -4.57 -12.55 -7.04
N LYS A 91 -3.49 -13.35 -6.96
CA LYS A 91 -3.37 -14.63 -7.69
C LYS A 91 -4.47 -15.64 -7.36
N ASN A 92 -5.11 -15.53 -6.20
CA ASN A 92 -6.15 -16.47 -5.74
C ASN A 92 -7.55 -16.03 -6.18
N ILE A 93 -7.68 -14.96 -6.98
CA ILE A 93 -8.97 -14.57 -7.54
C ILE A 93 -9.50 -15.71 -8.43
N ASN A 94 -10.52 -16.39 -7.92
CA ASN A 94 -11.26 -17.38 -8.68
C ASN A 94 -12.46 -16.72 -9.38
N LEU A 95 -12.37 -16.62 -10.71
CA LEU A 95 -13.44 -16.06 -11.54
C LEU A 95 -14.38 -17.14 -12.10
N ASP A 96 -14.15 -18.43 -11.83
CA ASP A 96 -15.04 -19.52 -12.27
C ASP A 96 -16.43 -19.41 -11.63
N SER A 97 -16.52 -18.81 -10.45
CA SER A 97 -17.81 -18.56 -9.77
C SER A 97 -18.67 -17.51 -10.50
N LEU A 98 -18.06 -16.62 -11.29
CA LEU A 98 -18.77 -15.54 -11.95
C LEU A 98 -19.54 -16.01 -13.20
N SER A 99 -19.12 -17.13 -13.81
CA SER A 99 -19.71 -17.63 -15.07
C SER A 99 -20.97 -18.44 -14.85
N ASN A 100 -21.15 -18.97 -13.64
CA ASN A 100 -22.36 -19.68 -13.24
C ASN A 100 -23.58 -18.77 -13.31
N GLY A 101 -24.52 -19.09 -14.20
CA GLY A 101 -25.82 -18.41 -14.32
C GLY A 101 -25.90 -17.27 -15.34
N ARG A 102 -24.79 -16.89 -16.01
CA ARG A 102 -24.81 -15.86 -17.07
C ARG A 102 -25.03 -16.49 -18.45
N ARG A 103 -26.26 -16.45 -18.97
CA ARG A 103 -26.56 -16.86 -20.35
C ARG A 103 -25.70 -16.05 -21.34
N GLY A 104 -24.88 -16.74 -22.14
CA GLY A 104 -24.07 -16.14 -23.20
C GLY A 104 -22.67 -15.65 -22.82
N TRP A 105 -22.26 -15.76 -21.54
CA TRP A 105 -20.86 -15.53 -21.17
C TRP A 105 -20.14 -16.87 -21.02
N ASN A 106 -19.34 -17.23 -22.04
CA ASN A 106 -18.35 -18.27 -21.90
C ASN A 106 -17.07 -17.61 -21.39
N LYS A 107 -16.68 -17.88 -20.12
CA LYS A 107 -15.51 -17.28 -19.50
C LYS A 107 -14.29 -17.53 -20.40
N LYS A 108 -13.69 -16.46 -20.92
CA LYS A 108 -12.40 -16.53 -21.58
C LYS A 108 -11.29 -16.35 -20.54
N LYS A 109 -10.05 -16.72 -20.91
CA LYS A 109 -8.86 -16.44 -20.11
C LYS A 109 -8.85 -14.94 -19.74
N ILE A 110 -8.54 -14.60 -18.49
CA ILE A 110 -8.19 -13.21 -18.17
C ILE A 110 -6.80 -12.97 -18.74
N GLU A 111 -6.75 -12.12 -19.75
CA GLU A 111 -5.50 -11.79 -20.43
C GLU A 111 -4.77 -10.65 -19.72
N LEU A 112 -5.50 -9.75 -19.05
CA LEU A 112 -4.91 -8.64 -18.33
C LEU A 112 -5.70 -8.29 -17.07
N ILE A 113 -4.97 -7.97 -16.00
CA ILE A 113 -5.52 -7.38 -14.78
C ILE A 113 -5.06 -5.93 -14.70
N VAL A 114 -5.99 -5.02 -14.43
CA VAL A 114 -5.74 -3.60 -14.19
C VAL A 114 -6.21 -3.26 -12.78
N LEU A 115 -5.30 -2.78 -11.93
CA LEU A 115 -5.58 -2.38 -10.56
C LEU A 115 -5.35 -0.88 -10.41
N ASN A 116 -6.39 -0.12 -10.07
CA ASN A 116 -6.37 1.34 -9.99
C ASN A 116 -5.81 2.02 -11.27
N GLY A 117 -6.15 1.48 -12.44
CA GLY A 117 -5.68 2.00 -13.72
C GLY A 117 -4.26 1.56 -14.11
N ILE A 118 -3.57 0.79 -13.27
CA ILE A 118 -2.23 0.27 -13.53
C ILE A 118 -2.33 -1.19 -14.02
N PRO A 119 -1.79 -1.54 -15.20
CA PRO A 119 -1.72 -2.92 -15.66
C PRO A 119 -0.76 -3.72 -14.78
N ILE A 120 -1.21 -4.89 -14.34
CA ILE A 120 -0.47 -5.77 -13.44
C ILE A 120 0.09 -6.94 -14.24
N ASN A 121 1.40 -7.15 -14.15
CA ASN A 121 2.07 -8.31 -14.73
C ASN A 121 2.07 -9.49 -13.76
N ASP A 122 2.36 -10.70 -14.25
CA ASP A 122 2.34 -11.94 -13.47
C ASP A 122 3.18 -11.86 -12.18
N SER A 123 4.37 -11.23 -12.25
CA SER A 123 5.26 -11.09 -11.09
C SER A 123 4.68 -10.21 -9.97
N LEU A 124 3.80 -9.26 -10.32
CA LEU A 124 3.10 -8.41 -9.37
C LEU A 124 1.82 -9.09 -8.87
N VAL A 125 1.14 -9.87 -9.71
CA VAL A 125 -0.07 -10.62 -9.31
C VAL A 125 0.20 -11.50 -8.10
N GLU A 126 1.37 -12.14 -8.03
CA GLU A 126 1.75 -13.01 -6.91
C GLU A 126 2.00 -12.26 -5.59
N LYS A 127 2.36 -10.98 -5.66
CA LYS A 127 2.76 -10.17 -4.50
C LYS A 127 1.62 -9.33 -3.96
N ILE A 128 0.65 -8.99 -4.81
CA ILE A 128 -0.43 -8.09 -4.44
C ILE A 128 -1.38 -8.77 -3.45
N LYS A 129 -1.60 -8.09 -2.34
CA LYS A 129 -2.59 -8.44 -1.32
C LYS A 129 -3.57 -7.29 -1.14
N ILE A 130 -4.85 -7.61 -1.04
CA ILE A 130 -5.92 -6.61 -0.99
C ILE A 130 -6.83 -6.94 0.19
N ASP A 131 -7.17 -5.94 0.98
CA ASP A 131 -8.28 -6.05 1.93
C ASP A 131 -9.59 -6.05 1.13
N PRO A 132 -10.46 -7.06 1.24
CA PRO A 132 -11.72 -7.09 0.50
C PRO A 132 -12.55 -5.81 0.66
N ASN A 133 -12.50 -5.18 1.85
CA ASN A 133 -13.25 -3.96 2.15
C ASN A 133 -12.63 -2.71 1.50
N SER A 134 -11.38 -2.78 1.03
CA SER A 134 -10.77 -1.70 0.25
C SER A 134 -11.25 -1.68 -1.19
N ILE A 135 -11.89 -2.74 -1.70
CA ILE A 135 -12.40 -2.79 -3.08
C ILE A 135 -13.60 -1.83 -3.20
N LYS A 136 -13.51 -0.92 -4.16
CA LYS A 136 -14.60 -0.04 -4.58
C LYS A 136 -15.42 -0.67 -5.70
N SER A 137 -14.77 -1.29 -6.68
CA SER A 137 -15.46 -1.97 -7.80
C SER A 137 -14.59 -3.02 -8.46
N VAL A 138 -15.25 -4.04 -9.00
CA VAL A 138 -14.66 -5.05 -9.88
C VAL A 138 -15.46 -5.06 -11.18
N GLN A 139 -14.79 -4.96 -12.32
CA GLN A 139 -15.40 -4.97 -13.65
C GLN A 139 -14.66 -5.96 -14.54
N ILE A 140 -15.40 -6.65 -15.40
CA ILE A 140 -14.85 -7.50 -16.45
C ILE A 140 -15.23 -6.89 -17.79
N VAL A 141 -14.24 -6.53 -18.58
CA VAL A 141 -14.44 -6.07 -19.96
C VAL A 141 -14.16 -7.25 -20.88
N THR A 142 -15.18 -7.68 -21.60
CA THR A 142 -15.08 -8.88 -22.45
C THR A 142 -14.22 -8.63 -23.68
N GLU A 143 -13.58 -9.68 -24.18
CA GLU A 143 -12.78 -9.64 -25.41
C GLU A 143 -13.52 -8.96 -26.57
N ASN A 144 -14.79 -9.30 -26.78
CA ASN A 144 -15.63 -8.71 -27.83
C ASN A 144 -15.75 -7.18 -27.67
N THR A 145 -15.91 -6.72 -26.43
CA THR A 145 -15.99 -5.29 -26.11
C THR A 145 -14.65 -4.58 -26.32
N LEU A 146 -13.54 -5.26 -26.05
CA LEU A 146 -12.20 -4.72 -26.28
C LEU A 146 -11.91 -4.62 -27.79
N ASN A 147 -12.14 -5.70 -28.52
CA ASN A 147 -11.85 -5.80 -29.96
C ASN A 147 -12.71 -4.87 -30.81
N THR A 148 -13.92 -4.51 -30.36
CA THR A 148 -14.76 -3.50 -31.04
C THR A 148 -14.29 -2.07 -30.81
N LYS A 149 -13.56 -1.81 -29.71
CA LYS A 149 -13.07 -0.47 -29.36
C LYS A 149 -11.61 -0.23 -29.78
N MET A 150 -10.84 -1.29 -30.02
CA MET A 150 -9.43 -1.20 -30.39
C MET A 150 -9.26 -1.32 -31.91
N ASN A 151 -9.03 -0.19 -32.58
CA ASN A 151 -8.77 -0.15 -34.03
C ASN A 151 -7.51 -0.96 -34.40
N GLY A 152 -7.70 -2.20 -34.85
CA GLY A 152 -6.64 -3.06 -35.42
C GLY A 152 -5.78 -3.82 -34.41
N LYS A 153 -5.96 -3.62 -33.10
CA LYS A 153 -5.29 -4.44 -32.07
C LYS A 153 -6.28 -5.48 -31.54
N ARG A 154 -5.92 -6.75 -31.68
CA ARG A 154 -6.69 -7.86 -31.11
C ARG A 154 -6.23 -8.15 -29.68
N PHE A 155 -7.20 -8.23 -28.78
CA PHE A 155 -7.08 -8.80 -27.44
C PHE A 155 -7.54 -10.26 -27.50
N ASP A 156 -6.81 -11.15 -26.84
CA ASP A 156 -7.11 -12.59 -26.77
C ASP A 156 -7.48 -12.98 -25.34
N GLY A 157 -8.63 -12.47 -24.88
CA GLY A 157 -9.17 -12.72 -23.55
C GLY A 157 -9.90 -11.53 -22.95
N ASP A 158 -10.35 -11.71 -21.72
CA ASP A 158 -11.09 -10.70 -20.96
C ASP A 158 -10.12 -9.84 -20.12
N LEU A 159 -10.51 -8.60 -19.84
CA LEU A 159 -9.80 -7.67 -18.97
C LEU A 159 -10.50 -7.58 -17.61
N LEU A 160 -9.77 -7.84 -16.53
CA LEU A 160 -10.24 -7.63 -15.16
C LEU A 160 -9.80 -6.26 -14.66
N VAL A 161 -10.74 -5.38 -14.30
CA VAL A 161 -10.47 -4.06 -13.74
C VAL A 161 -10.91 -4.03 -12.28
N ILE A 162 -9.97 -3.80 -11.38
CA ILE A 162 -10.20 -3.64 -9.94
C ILE A 162 -9.89 -2.19 -9.58
N THR A 163 -10.79 -1.56 -8.83
CA THR A 163 -10.58 -0.22 -8.26
C THR A 163 -10.75 -0.31 -6.75
N THR A 164 -9.82 0.28 -6.00
CA THR A 164 -9.89 0.41 -4.54
C THR A 164 -10.39 1.78 -4.13
N LYS A 165 -10.81 1.91 -2.88
CA LYS A 165 -11.19 3.19 -2.24
C LYS A 165 -9.99 4.12 -2.07
#